data_AF-A0A1I7FGQ8-F1
#
_entry.id   AF-A0A1I7FGQ8-F1
#
_cell.length_a   1.000
_cell.length_b   1.000
_cell.length_c   1.000
_cell.angle_alpha   90.00
_cell.angle_beta   90.00
_cell.angle_gamma   90.00
#
_symmetry.space_group_name_H-M   'P 1'
#
loop_
_entity.id
_entity.type
_entity.pdbx_description
1 polymer ?
#
loop_
_entity_poly.entity_id
_entity_poly.type
_entity_poly.pdbx_seq_one_letter_code
_entity_poly.pdbx_strand_id
1 'polypeptide(L)'
;MSTIVHASCDENRKIKGGAAGDQTGKEVCTRSWYSKPWSYVLRPKDPQIAEKAIQAAISLAKSNKVGYDQNQRNTLYNELKKHNFDVNKIGFCETDCSAFVTACYIIGGIPQLNYTSNAPTTSTMVKTFLDTGYFEPLTDAKYLKTDMFLKRGDILVKPGAHTVMVVEVSNPYKEPTTLIKKGSKGDGAKWVQWQLACKGYLEWNEVDGEFGPKSHNATVTFQKANNLEADGIVGPKTREILRK
;
A
#
# COMPACT_ATOMS: atom_id res chain seq x y z
N MET A 1 10.22 4.00 8.93
CA MET A 1 9.47 4.88 8.00
C MET A 1 8.83 4.01 6.95
N SER A 2 7.54 4.23 6.68
CA SER A 2 6.77 3.45 5.70
C SER A 2 7.36 3.58 4.29
N THR A 3 7.09 2.61 3.42
CA THR A 3 7.51 2.61 2.02
C THR A 3 6.31 2.83 1.11
N ILE A 4 6.51 3.67 0.10
CA ILE A 4 5.53 3.94 -0.95
C ILE A 4 6.08 3.49 -2.30
N VAL A 5 5.20 3.14 -3.22
CA VAL A 5 5.49 3.12 -4.65
C VAL A 5 5.02 4.42 -5.27
N HIS A 6 5.85 5.00 -6.13
CA HIS A 6 5.53 6.22 -6.83
C HIS A 6 6.03 6.20 -8.28
N ALA A 7 5.29 6.88 -9.14
CA ALA A 7 5.69 7.17 -10.51
C ALA A 7 5.71 8.70 -10.65
N SER A 8 6.85 9.32 -10.97
CA SER A 8 6.97 10.79 -10.79
C SER A 8 7.61 11.60 -11.91
N CYS A 9 8.64 11.10 -12.58
CA CYS A 9 9.31 11.80 -13.67
C CYS A 9 10.10 10.82 -14.51
N ASP A 10 10.34 11.19 -15.76
CA ASP A 10 11.15 10.45 -16.72
C ASP A 10 12.65 10.51 -16.39
N GLU A 11 13.47 9.86 -17.20
CA GLU A 11 14.93 9.76 -17.06
C GLU A 11 15.63 11.12 -17.08
N ASN A 12 15.01 12.12 -17.71
CA ASN A 12 15.50 13.49 -17.82
C ASN A 12 14.94 14.41 -16.72
N ARG A 13 14.23 13.84 -15.72
CA ARG A 13 13.48 14.56 -14.68
C ARG A 13 12.38 15.48 -15.23
N LYS A 14 11.89 15.18 -16.43
CA LYS A 14 10.74 15.81 -17.05
C LYS A 14 9.52 14.91 -16.86
N ILE A 15 8.39 15.35 -17.40
CA ILE A 15 7.12 14.64 -17.29
C ILE A 15 6.66 14.01 -18.62
N LYS A 16 7.48 14.12 -19.66
CA LYS A 16 7.13 13.74 -21.03
C LYS A 16 8.36 13.69 -21.95
N GLY A 17 8.28 12.82 -22.95
CA GLY A 17 9.26 12.69 -24.02
C GLY A 17 10.44 11.77 -23.68
N GLY A 18 10.29 10.95 -22.64
CA GLY A 18 11.26 9.95 -22.23
C GLY A 18 11.23 8.68 -23.08
N ALA A 19 12.22 7.82 -22.89
CA ALA A 19 12.26 6.49 -23.51
C ALA A 19 11.34 5.50 -22.78
N ALA A 20 10.76 4.55 -23.52
CA ALA A 20 9.85 3.56 -22.94
C ALA A 20 10.55 2.64 -21.91
N GLY A 21 9.97 2.51 -20.71
CA GLY A 21 10.51 1.72 -19.61
C GLY A 21 11.41 2.53 -18.66
N ASP A 22 11.66 2.02 -17.46
CA ASP A 22 12.48 2.74 -16.47
C ASP A 22 13.96 2.69 -16.86
N GLN A 23 14.53 3.84 -17.22
CA GLN A 23 15.94 3.96 -17.62
C GLN A 23 16.84 4.24 -16.41
N THR A 24 16.29 4.63 -15.26
CA THR A 24 17.06 5.16 -14.12
C THR A 24 16.89 4.37 -12.82
N GLY A 25 15.95 3.42 -12.79
CA GLY A 25 15.44 2.76 -11.59
C GLY A 25 14.67 3.71 -10.67
N LYS A 26 14.21 4.86 -11.17
CA LYS A 26 13.57 5.93 -10.38
C LYS A 26 12.30 6.49 -11.01
N GLU A 27 11.91 6.02 -12.18
CA GLU A 27 10.74 6.52 -12.88
C GLU A 27 9.47 5.96 -12.25
N VAL A 28 9.44 4.64 -12.04
CA VAL A 28 8.44 3.90 -11.26
C VAL A 28 9.18 3.05 -10.23
N CYS A 29 9.24 3.53 -8.98
CA CYS A 29 10.06 2.87 -7.98
C CYS A 29 9.43 2.89 -6.57
N THR A 30 9.99 2.07 -5.69
CA THR A 30 9.68 2.13 -4.25
C THR A 30 10.65 3.05 -3.53
N ARG A 31 10.16 3.82 -2.55
CA ARG A 31 11.00 4.66 -1.69
C ARG A 31 10.37 4.93 -0.34
N SER A 32 11.17 5.46 0.58
CA SER A 32 10.67 5.94 1.87
C SER A 32 9.57 6.98 1.67
N TRP A 33 8.52 6.87 2.49
CA TRP A 33 7.42 7.82 2.53
C TRP A 33 7.94 9.25 2.72
N TYR A 34 7.25 10.20 2.09
CA TYR A 34 7.51 11.62 2.26
C TYR A 34 6.20 12.38 2.44
N SER A 35 6.26 13.48 3.17
CA SER A 35 5.12 14.36 3.35
C SER A 35 4.95 15.27 2.13
N LYS A 36 3.71 15.39 1.66
CA LYS A 36 3.24 16.42 0.73
C LYS A 36 1.91 16.95 1.30
N PRO A 37 1.39 18.09 0.80
CA PRO A 37 0.04 18.53 1.16
C PRO A 37 -1.00 17.61 0.52
N TRP A 38 -1.10 16.38 1.03
CA TRP A 38 -2.09 15.38 0.66
C TRP A 38 -3.47 15.86 1.09
N SER A 39 -4.47 15.66 0.25
CA SER A 39 -5.85 16.03 0.56
C SER A 39 -6.70 14.83 0.96
N TYR A 40 -6.33 13.64 0.47
CA TYR A 40 -7.04 12.40 0.74
C TYR A 40 -6.05 11.25 0.94
N VAL A 41 -6.41 10.34 1.84
CA VAL A 41 -5.98 8.95 1.77
C VAL A 41 -7.20 8.13 1.35
N LEU A 42 -7.10 7.40 0.24
CA LEU A 42 -8.11 6.40 -0.14
C LEU A 42 -7.67 5.07 0.43
N ARG A 43 -8.44 4.55 1.38
CA ARG A 43 -8.14 3.28 2.04
C ARG A 43 -8.97 2.16 1.41
N PRO A 44 -8.34 1.09 0.90
CA PRO A 44 -9.07 -0.10 0.48
C PRO A 44 -9.79 -0.72 1.67
N LYS A 45 -11.06 -1.10 1.48
CA LYS A 45 -11.85 -1.80 2.49
C LYS A 45 -11.48 -3.29 2.59
N ASP A 46 -11.02 -3.88 1.50
CA ASP A 46 -10.62 -5.29 1.43
C ASP A 46 -9.09 -5.43 1.46
N PRO A 47 -8.50 -6.03 2.52
CA PRO A 47 -7.06 -6.21 2.63
C PRO A 47 -6.48 -7.18 1.57
N GLN A 48 -7.26 -8.11 1.03
CA GLN A 48 -6.78 -9.03 -0.01
C GLN A 48 -6.62 -8.32 -1.36
N ILE A 49 -7.56 -7.42 -1.67
CA ILE A 49 -7.46 -6.57 -2.87
C ILE A 49 -6.26 -5.62 -2.74
N ALA A 50 -6.09 -5.00 -1.58
CA ALA A 50 -4.93 -4.17 -1.29
C ALA A 50 -3.62 -4.93 -1.48
N GLU A 51 -3.51 -6.15 -0.93
CA GLU A 51 -2.29 -6.94 -1.04
C GLU A 51 -1.98 -7.33 -2.49
N LYS A 52 -2.98 -7.75 -3.28
CA LYS A 52 -2.78 -8.03 -4.70
C LYS A 52 -2.31 -6.80 -5.48
N ALA A 53 -2.89 -5.63 -5.21
CA ALA A 53 -2.49 -4.37 -5.84
C ALA A 53 -1.04 -3.98 -5.46
N ILE A 54 -0.64 -4.19 -4.20
CA ILE A 54 0.73 -3.94 -3.73
C ILE A 54 1.72 -4.88 -4.41
N GLN A 55 1.44 -6.18 -4.47
CA GLN A 55 2.32 -7.14 -5.13
C GLN A 55 2.51 -6.80 -6.62
N ALA A 56 1.43 -6.42 -7.31
CA ALA A 56 1.50 -5.93 -8.67
C ALA A 56 2.39 -4.68 -8.78
N ALA A 57 2.19 -3.69 -7.91
CA ALA A 57 2.96 -2.46 -7.95
C ALA A 57 4.45 -2.68 -7.68
N ILE A 58 4.79 -3.52 -6.69
CA ILE A 58 6.18 -3.89 -6.38
C ILE A 58 6.81 -4.63 -7.56
N SER A 59 6.09 -5.56 -8.19
CA SER A 59 6.57 -6.31 -9.36
C SER A 59 6.85 -5.38 -10.54
N LEU A 60 5.89 -4.50 -10.87
CA LEU A 60 6.03 -3.53 -11.95
C LEU A 60 7.20 -2.56 -11.70
N ALA A 61 7.31 -2.02 -10.48
CA ALA A 61 8.40 -1.11 -10.10
C ALA A 61 9.79 -1.76 -10.12
N LYS A 62 9.88 -3.09 -9.95
CA LYS A 62 11.16 -3.84 -10.03
C LYS A 62 11.50 -4.33 -11.44
N SER A 63 10.55 -4.27 -12.37
CA SER A 63 10.71 -4.88 -13.70
C SER A 63 11.63 -4.09 -14.63
N ASN A 64 11.85 -2.79 -14.35
CA ASN A 64 12.43 -1.80 -15.26
C ASN A 64 11.67 -1.64 -16.60
N LYS A 65 10.52 -2.30 -16.77
CA LYS A 65 9.74 -2.25 -18.02
C LYS A 65 8.72 -1.11 -18.06
N VAL A 66 8.52 -0.42 -16.94
CA VAL A 66 7.51 0.63 -16.80
C VAL A 66 8.22 1.96 -16.50
N GLY A 67 8.22 2.88 -17.46
CA GLY A 67 8.74 4.24 -17.32
C GLY A 67 7.65 5.26 -16.99
N TYR A 68 8.02 6.54 -16.95
CA TYR A 68 7.10 7.65 -16.71
C TYR A 68 6.96 8.63 -17.89
N ASP A 69 5.76 8.74 -18.46
CA ASP A 69 5.43 9.76 -19.47
C ASP A 69 3.92 10.08 -19.45
N GLN A 70 3.57 11.34 -19.19
CA GLN A 70 2.17 11.78 -19.15
C GLN A 70 1.45 11.72 -20.51
N ASN A 71 2.16 11.86 -21.63
CA ASN A 71 1.59 11.72 -22.97
C ASN A 71 1.34 10.26 -23.34
N GLN A 72 2.05 9.32 -22.71
CA GLN A 72 1.93 7.88 -22.96
C GLN A 72 1.33 7.10 -21.76
N ARG A 73 0.67 7.82 -20.85
CA ARG A 73 0.18 7.32 -19.56
C ARG A 73 -0.68 6.05 -19.58
N ASN A 74 -1.27 5.69 -20.72
CA ASN A 74 -2.14 4.52 -20.85
C ASN A 74 -1.43 3.27 -21.42
N THR A 75 -0.16 3.38 -21.81
CA THR A 75 0.53 2.26 -22.49
C THR A 75 0.76 1.07 -21.55
N LEU A 76 1.01 1.31 -20.25
CA LEU A 76 1.04 0.24 -19.25
C LEU A 76 -0.25 -0.58 -19.23
N TYR A 77 -1.41 0.06 -19.16
CA TYR A 77 -2.69 -0.65 -19.14
C TYR A 77 -2.94 -1.41 -20.44
N ASN A 78 -2.55 -0.84 -21.58
CA ASN A 78 -2.68 -1.52 -22.86
C ASN A 78 -1.82 -2.78 -22.91
N GLU A 79 -0.57 -2.73 -22.42
CA GLU A 79 0.29 -3.91 -22.30
C GLU A 79 -0.27 -4.95 -21.34
N LEU A 80 -0.74 -4.53 -20.16
CA LEU A 80 -1.39 -5.43 -19.21
C LEU A 80 -2.60 -6.13 -19.84
N LYS A 81 -3.47 -5.39 -20.53
CA LYS A 81 -4.65 -5.95 -21.18
C LYS A 81 -4.30 -6.97 -22.26
N LYS A 82 -3.23 -6.76 -23.04
CA LYS A 82 -2.75 -7.74 -24.04
C LYS A 82 -2.34 -9.07 -23.39
N HIS A 83 -1.86 -9.04 -22.16
CA HIS A 83 -1.35 -10.19 -21.42
C HIS A 83 -2.27 -10.64 -20.28
N ASN A 84 -3.57 -10.35 -20.35
CA ASN A 84 -4.55 -10.70 -19.31
C ASN A 84 -4.13 -10.28 -17.90
N PHE A 85 -3.55 -9.08 -17.79
CA PHE A 85 -3.05 -8.48 -16.55
C PHE A 85 -1.89 -9.22 -15.88
N ASP A 86 -1.16 -10.08 -16.62
CA ASP A 86 0.07 -10.73 -16.15
C ASP A 86 1.25 -9.75 -16.21
N VAL A 87 1.64 -9.23 -15.04
CA VAL A 87 2.73 -8.25 -14.88
C VAL A 87 4.09 -8.75 -15.37
N ASN A 88 4.30 -10.06 -15.48
CA ASN A 88 5.60 -10.61 -15.90
C ASN A 88 5.78 -10.60 -17.42
N LYS A 89 4.68 -10.53 -18.17
CA LYS A 89 4.66 -10.68 -19.63
C LYS A 89 4.65 -9.37 -20.42
N ILE A 90 4.47 -8.23 -19.74
CA ILE A 90 4.43 -6.92 -20.39
C ILE A 90 5.74 -6.60 -21.13
N GLY A 91 5.63 -5.82 -22.22
CA GLY A 91 6.76 -5.15 -22.86
C GLY A 91 7.13 -3.83 -22.16
N PHE A 92 8.04 -3.08 -22.78
CA PHE A 92 8.36 -1.72 -22.34
C PHE A 92 7.16 -0.79 -22.56
N CYS A 93 6.82 -0.03 -21.54
CA CYS A 93 5.67 0.85 -21.53
C CYS A 93 5.85 2.01 -20.56
N GLU A 94 4.93 2.96 -20.65
CA GLU A 94 4.89 4.20 -19.90
C GLU A 94 3.61 4.31 -19.07
N THR A 95 3.70 5.11 -18.00
CA THR A 95 2.56 5.44 -17.14
C THR A 95 2.69 6.85 -16.58
N ASP A 96 1.63 7.33 -15.92
CA ASP A 96 1.77 8.40 -14.92
C ASP A 96 1.38 7.89 -13.52
N CYS A 97 1.49 8.76 -12.50
CA CYS A 97 1.18 8.41 -11.12
C CYS A 97 -0.23 7.82 -10.91
N SER A 98 -1.25 8.43 -11.52
CA SER A 98 -2.64 8.02 -11.36
C SER A 98 -3.01 6.81 -12.22
N ALA A 99 -2.49 6.71 -13.44
CA ALA A 99 -2.68 5.55 -14.30
C ALA A 99 -2.00 4.31 -13.71
N PHE A 100 -0.82 4.47 -13.11
CA PHE A 100 -0.09 3.38 -12.45
C PHE A 100 -0.89 2.81 -11.29
N VAL A 101 -1.33 3.67 -10.36
CA VAL A 101 -2.14 3.25 -9.21
C VAL A 101 -3.45 2.62 -9.67
N THR A 102 -4.10 3.17 -10.70
CA THR A 102 -5.33 2.60 -11.27
C THR A 102 -5.08 1.19 -11.81
N ALA A 103 -4.02 1.00 -12.62
CA ALA A 103 -3.67 -0.31 -13.15
C ALA A 103 -3.40 -1.34 -12.05
N CYS A 104 -2.69 -0.95 -10.98
CA CYS A 104 -2.44 -1.82 -9.84
C CYS A 104 -3.73 -2.28 -9.15
N TYR A 105 -4.72 -1.40 -9.00
CA TYR A 105 -6.01 -1.75 -8.38
C TYR A 105 -6.98 -2.49 -9.32
N ILE A 106 -6.83 -2.34 -10.63
CA ILE A 106 -7.49 -3.24 -11.59
C ILE A 106 -6.95 -4.67 -11.42
N ILE A 107 -5.63 -4.84 -11.36
CA ILE A 107 -4.98 -6.15 -11.06
C ILE A 107 -5.39 -6.66 -9.69
N GLY A 108 -5.56 -5.75 -8.71
CA GLY A 108 -6.07 -6.05 -7.37
C GLY A 108 -7.45 -6.70 -7.36
N GLY A 109 -8.23 -6.59 -8.45
CA GLY A 109 -9.53 -7.22 -8.62
C GLY A 109 -10.72 -6.26 -8.56
N ILE A 110 -10.51 -4.96 -8.86
CA ILE A 110 -11.59 -3.97 -8.92
C ILE A 110 -11.96 -3.70 -10.39
N PRO A 111 -12.90 -4.45 -10.99
CA PRO A 111 -13.22 -4.33 -12.41
C PRO A 111 -13.86 -2.99 -12.78
N GLN A 112 -14.47 -2.27 -11.82
CA GLN A 112 -15.07 -0.95 -12.01
C GLN A 112 -14.04 0.14 -12.35
N LEU A 113 -12.76 -0.12 -12.11
CA LEU A 113 -11.67 0.79 -12.48
C LEU A 113 -11.21 0.62 -13.93
N ASN A 114 -11.69 -0.41 -14.65
CA ASN A 114 -11.38 -0.56 -16.07
C ASN A 114 -11.89 0.66 -16.85
N TYR A 115 -11.10 1.09 -17.83
CA TYR A 115 -11.41 2.24 -18.68
C TYR A 115 -11.18 1.92 -20.15
N THR A 116 -11.88 2.64 -21.03
CA THR A 116 -11.82 2.49 -22.49
C THR A 116 -11.07 3.62 -23.19
N SER A 117 -11.09 4.82 -22.62
CA SER A 117 -10.45 6.01 -23.20
C SER A 117 -9.18 6.40 -22.45
N ASN A 118 -9.29 6.82 -21.20
CA ASN A 118 -8.18 7.35 -20.43
C ASN A 118 -8.31 6.93 -18.96
N ALA A 119 -7.18 6.65 -18.32
CA ALA A 119 -7.16 6.41 -16.88
C ALA A 119 -7.70 7.64 -16.12
N PRO A 120 -8.27 7.47 -14.92
CA PRO A 120 -8.52 8.58 -14.02
C PRO A 120 -7.25 9.39 -13.81
N THR A 121 -7.38 10.71 -13.79
CA THR A 121 -6.30 11.64 -13.45
C THR A 121 -6.28 11.87 -11.95
N THR A 122 -5.22 12.46 -11.40
CA THR A 122 -5.20 12.85 -9.97
C THR A 122 -6.37 13.76 -9.57
N SER A 123 -6.93 14.55 -10.50
CA SER A 123 -8.12 15.38 -10.26
C SER A 123 -9.43 14.60 -10.20
N THR A 124 -9.51 13.43 -10.83
CA THR A 124 -10.75 12.65 -10.96
C THR A 124 -10.72 11.33 -10.19
N MET A 125 -9.53 10.81 -9.88
CA MET A 125 -9.34 9.49 -9.27
C MET A 125 -10.02 9.33 -7.92
N VAL A 126 -10.11 10.39 -7.09
CA VAL A 126 -10.80 10.31 -5.79
C VAL A 126 -12.25 9.91 -6.00
N LYS A 127 -12.96 10.63 -6.88
CA LYS A 127 -14.36 10.30 -7.20
C LYS A 127 -14.46 8.90 -7.81
N THR A 128 -13.64 8.60 -8.83
CA THR A 128 -13.69 7.30 -9.51
C THR A 128 -13.49 6.12 -8.56
N PHE A 129 -12.51 6.21 -7.65
CA PHE A 129 -12.22 5.14 -6.70
C PHE A 129 -13.34 5.00 -5.66
N LEU A 130 -13.88 6.10 -5.16
CA LEU A 130 -15.01 6.07 -4.22
C LEU A 130 -16.28 5.49 -4.85
N ASP A 131 -16.56 5.84 -6.11
CA ASP A 131 -17.72 5.34 -6.86
C ASP A 131 -17.69 3.80 -7.05
N THR A 132 -16.51 3.16 -6.92
CA THR A 132 -16.42 1.68 -6.95
C THR A 132 -17.02 1.00 -5.72
N GLY A 133 -17.13 1.72 -4.60
CA GLY A 133 -17.53 1.18 -3.30
C GLY A 133 -16.43 0.48 -2.50
N TYR A 134 -15.26 0.21 -3.11
CA TYR A 134 -14.15 -0.53 -2.48
C TYR A 134 -13.23 0.31 -1.60
N PHE A 135 -13.40 1.63 -1.59
CA PHE A 135 -12.56 2.55 -0.85
C PHE A 135 -13.36 3.40 0.12
N GLU A 136 -12.71 3.82 1.19
CA GLU A 136 -13.17 4.89 2.08
C GLU A 136 -12.21 6.08 2.02
N PRO A 137 -12.72 7.32 2.07
CA PRO A 137 -11.87 8.50 2.12
C PRO A 137 -11.48 8.82 3.56
N LEU A 138 -10.20 9.07 3.80
CA LEU A 138 -9.68 9.58 5.06
C LEU A 138 -9.08 10.97 4.85
N THR A 139 -9.55 11.94 5.62
CA THR A 139 -9.18 13.36 5.47
C THR A 139 -8.64 13.96 6.77
N ASP A 140 -8.64 13.21 7.88
CA ASP A 140 -8.08 13.71 9.13
C ASP A 140 -6.57 13.93 9.02
N ALA A 141 -6.07 14.97 9.69
CA ALA A 141 -4.66 15.33 9.69
C ALA A 141 -3.72 14.19 10.11
N LYS A 142 -4.20 13.26 10.96
CA LYS A 142 -3.45 12.08 11.40
C LYS A 142 -3.10 11.11 10.26
N TYR A 143 -3.90 11.06 9.19
CA TYR A 143 -3.62 10.25 8.00
C TYR A 143 -2.84 11.03 6.94
N LEU A 144 -3.00 12.37 6.90
CA LEU A 144 -2.44 13.20 5.84
C LEU A 144 -1.02 13.71 6.14
N LYS A 145 -0.67 13.88 7.41
CA LYS A 145 0.59 14.55 7.81
C LYS A 145 1.69 13.61 8.25
N THR A 146 1.36 12.36 8.60
CA THR A 146 2.33 11.36 9.11
C THR A 146 2.06 9.99 8.48
N ASP A 147 3.07 9.12 8.50
CA ASP A 147 2.96 7.75 8.02
C ASP A 147 2.48 6.75 9.09
N MET A 148 2.23 7.23 10.31
CA MET A 148 2.00 6.41 11.51
C MET A 148 0.68 5.63 11.47
N PHE A 149 -0.35 6.20 10.83
CA PHE A 149 -1.69 5.63 10.73
C PHE A 149 -2.02 5.15 9.33
N LEU A 150 -1.03 5.13 8.43
CA LEU A 150 -1.20 4.58 7.10
C LEU A 150 -1.23 3.06 7.17
N LYS A 151 -1.95 2.46 6.23
CA LYS A 151 -2.03 1.01 6.02
C LYS A 151 -1.45 0.65 4.67
N ARG A 152 -1.04 -0.60 4.54
CA ARG A 152 -0.73 -1.23 3.25
C ARG A 152 -1.90 -0.99 2.29
N GLY A 153 -1.60 -0.48 1.10
CA GLY A 153 -2.57 -0.19 0.04
C GLY A 153 -3.16 1.23 0.10
N ASP A 154 -3.00 1.96 1.19
CA ASP A 154 -3.47 3.35 1.25
C ASP A 154 -2.93 4.17 0.06
N ILE A 155 -3.82 4.90 -0.60
CA ILE A 155 -3.48 5.76 -1.73
C ILE A 155 -3.48 7.20 -1.24
N LEU A 156 -2.32 7.85 -1.20
CA LEU A 156 -2.23 9.27 -0.86
C LEU A 156 -2.42 10.10 -2.12
N VAL A 157 -3.42 10.98 -2.12
CA VAL A 157 -3.80 11.77 -3.28
C VAL A 157 -3.71 13.27 -2.96
N LYS A 158 -2.97 13.98 -3.81
CA LYS A 158 -3.05 15.44 -3.96
C LYS A 158 -3.68 15.73 -5.32
N PRO A 159 -4.98 16.08 -5.36
CA PRO A 159 -5.68 16.33 -6.61
C PRO A 159 -4.96 17.34 -7.51
N GLY A 160 -4.95 17.08 -8.81
CA GLY A 160 -4.28 17.90 -9.82
C GLY A 160 -2.75 17.90 -9.76
N ALA A 161 -2.12 17.09 -8.90
CA ALA A 161 -0.66 17.12 -8.72
C ALA A 161 -0.01 15.73 -8.66
N HIS A 162 -0.36 14.89 -7.68
CA HIS A 162 0.38 13.65 -7.47
C HIS A 162 -0.42 12.62 -6.67
N THR A 163 -0.12 11.35 -6.91
CA THR A 163 -0.62 10.24 -6.10
C THR A 163 0.47 9.20 -5.90
N VAL A 164 0.44 8.53 -4.75
CA VAL A 164 1.33 7.40 -4.41
C VAL A 164 0.55 6.33 -3.67
N MET A 165 1.06 5.11 -3.63
CA MET A 165 0.46 4.02 -2.87
C MET A 165 1.43 3.51 -1.81
N VAL A 166 0.93 3.27 -0.60
CA VAL A 166 1.69 2.67 0.50
C VAL A 166 1.85 1.18 0.24
N VAL A 167 3.09 0.71 0.16
CA VAL A 167 3.39 -0.70 -0.09
C VAL A 167 3.93 -1.40 1.15
N GLU A 168 4.60 -0.68 2.04
CA GLU A 168 5.03 -1.19 3.35
C GLU A 168 4.74 -0.14 4.42
N VAL A 169 4.39 -0.60 5.62
CA VAL A 169 4.20 0.26 6.78
C VAL A 169 5.25 -0.06 7.83
N SER A 170 5.85 0.97 8.41
CA SER A 170 6.80 0.80 9.50
C SER A 170 6.06 0.86 10.83
N ASN A 171 6.25 -0.14 11.68
CA ASN A 171 5.75 -0.07 13.05
C ASN A 171 6.45 1.10 13.78
N PRO A 172 5.71 2.07 14.33
CA PRO A 172 6.29 3.22 15.01
C PRO A 172 6.79 2.88 16.42
N TYR A 173 6.39 1.74 16.97
CA TYR A 173 6.79 1.29 18.30
C TYR A 173 8.05 0.43 18.23
N LYS A 174 8.76 0.32 19.34
CA LYS A 174 9.94 -0.53 19.44
C LYS A 174 9.54 -2.00 19.61
N GLU A 175 10.13 -2.89 18.82
CA GLU A 175 9.91 -4.34 19.00
C GLU A 175 10.32 -4.76 20.42
N PRO A 176 9.44 -5.47 21.17
CA PRO A 176 9.77 -5.91 22.52
C PRO A 176 10.82 -7.02 22.50
N THR A 177 11.81 -6.93 23.38
CA THR A 177 12.78 -8.00 23.62
C THR A 177 12.24 -9.07 24.58
N THR A 178 11.21 -8.73 25.36
CA THR A 178 10.54 -9.61 26.33
C THR A 178 9.29 -10.27 25.74
N LEU A 179 8.68 -11.19 26.50
CA LEU A 179 7.38 -11.78 26.15
C LEU A 179 6.25 -10.76 26.39
N ILE A 180 5.36 -10.62 25.41
CA ILE A 180 4.11 -9.86 25.58
C ILE A 180 2.97 -10.87 25.77
N LYS A 181 2.16 -10.66 26.81
CA LYS A 181 1.03 -11.52 27.18
C LYS A 181 -0.07 -10.68 27.82
N LYS A 182 -1.21 -11.30 28.11
CA LYS A 182 -2.32 -10.63 28.81
C LYS A 182 -1.82 -9.91 30.07
N GLY A 183 -2.12 -8.61 30.18
CA GLY A 183 -1.68 -7.72 31.25
C GLY A 183 -0.38 -6.95 30.99
N SER A 184 0.38 -7.27 29.92
CA SER A 184 1.53 -6.46 29.49
C SER A 184 1.11 -5.04 29.11
N LYS A 185 1.97 -4.05 29.37
CA LYS A 185 1.69 -2.64 29.07
C LYS A 185 2.87 -1.94 28.38
N GLY A 186 2.59 -0.82 27.72
CA GLY A 186 3.58 0.08 27.12
C GLY A 186 3.92 -0.24 25.66
N ASP A 187 5.03 0.29 25.16
CA ASP A 187 5.39 0.24 23.73
C ASP A 187 5.53 -1.17 23.18
N GLY A 188 5.97 -2.13 24.00
CA GLY A 188 6.02 -3.54 23.60
C GLY A 188 4.62 -4.11 23.29
N ALA A 189 3.61 -3.74 24.08
CA ALA A 189 2.22 -4.11 23.80
C ALA A 189 1.70 -3.39 22.56
N LYS A 190 1.96 -2.09 22.41
CA LYS A 190 1.59 -1.32 21.21
C LYS A 190 2.21 -1.87 19.94
N TRP A 191 3.47 -2.31 19.99
CA TRP A 191 4.13 -2.93 18.86
C TRP A 191 3.36 -4.16 18.37
N VAL A 192 2.97 -5.06 19.29
CA VAL A 192 2.21 -6.26 18.92
C VAL A 192 0.81 -5.89 18.41
N GLN A 193 0.09 -5.05 19.15
CA GLN A 193 -1.26 -4.61 18.76
C GLN A 193 -1.26 -3.98 17.37
N TRP A 194 -0.27 -3.13 17.07
CA TRP A 194 -0.11 -2.51 15.76
C TRP A 194 0.13 -3.54 14.65
N GLN A 195 0.98 -4.56 14.88
CA GLN A 195 1.20 -5.62 13.89
C GLN A 195 -0.08 -6.42 13.63
N LEU A 196 -0.80 -6.78 14.69
CA LEU A 196 -2.09 -7.48 14.58
C LEU A 196 -3.12 -6.63 13.84
N ALA A 197 -3.16 -5.32 14.10
CA ALA A 197 -4.08 -4.39 13.46
C ALA A 197 -3.76 -4.15 11.99
N CYS A 198 -2.47 -4.13 11.62
CA CYS A 198 -2.04 -4.12 10.22
C CYS A 198 -2.47 -5.38 9.47
N LYS A 199 -2.50 -6.52 10.16
CA LYS A 199 -2.87 -7.82 9.60
C LYS A 199 -4.38 -8.14 9.70
N GLY A 200 -5.18 -7.21 10.22
CA GLY A 200 -6.63 -7.36 10.34
C GLY A 200 -7.10 -8.30 11.46
N TYR A 201 -6.22 -8.69 12.40
CA TYR A 201 -6.59 -9.48 13.57
C TYR A 201 -7.08 -8.63 14.75
N LEU A 202 -6.82 -7.32 14.71
CA LEU A 202 -7.16 -6.37 15.77
C LEU A 202 -7.65 -5.05 15.17
N GLU A 203 -8.60 -4.39 15.84
CA GLU A 203 -9.03 -3.06 15.42
C GLU A 203 -8.01 -1.99 15.82
N TRP A 204 -7.92 -0.92 15.02
CA TRP A 204 -6.90 0.12 15.21
C TRP A 204 -7.09 0.95 16.48
N ASN A 205 -8.31 1.04 16.99
CA ASN A 205 -8.61 1.69 18.27
C ASN A 205 -8.18 0.86 19.49
N GLU A 206 -7.78 -0.40 19.30
CA GLU A 206 -7.24 -1.27 20.36
C GLU A 206 -5.70 -1.23 20.45
N VAL A 207 -5.04 -0.35 19.69
CA VAL A 207 -3.60 -0.09 19.78
C VAL A 207 -3.34 0.95 20.89
N ASP A 208 -3.73 0.60 22.11
CA ASP A 208 -3.71 1.47 23.29
C ASP A 208 -2.46 1.26 24.17
N GLY A 209 -1.75 0.15 23.98
CA GLY A 209 -0.62 -0.27 24.80
C GLY A 209 -1.02 -1.01 26.06
N GLU A 210 -2.28 -1.42 26.19
CA GLU A 210 -2.76 -2.33 27.23
C GLU A 210 -3.11 -3.68 26.60
N PHE A 211 -2.28 -4.69 26.84
CA PHE A 211 -2.49 -6.01 26.25
C PHE A 211 -3.63 -6.77 26.96
N GLY A 212 -4.86 -6.39 26.65
CA GLY A 212 -6.08 -6.91 27.24
C GLY A 212 -6.65 -8.16 26.56
N PRO A 213 -7.90 -8.55 26.88
CA PRO A 213 -8.56 -9.72 26.30
C PRO A 213 -8.65 -9.70 24.77
N LYS A 214 -8.92 -8.53 24.16
CA LYS A 214 -9.00 -8.39 22.70
C LYS A 214 -7.65 -8.65 22.03
N SER A 215 -6.58 -8.04 22.53
CA SER A 215 -5.21 -8.30 22.03
C SER A 215 -4.80 -9.76 22.19
N HIS A 216 -5.11 -10.37 23.33
CA HIS A 216 -4.86 -11.80 23.55
C HIS A 216 -5.59 -12.68 22.53
N ASN A 217 -6.89 -12.46 22.31
CA ASN A 217 -7.68 -13.24 21.37
C ASN A 217 -7.21 -13.05 19.92
N ALA A 218 -6.83 -11.82 19.55
CA ALA A 218 -6.23 -11.51 18.26
C ALA A 218 -4.93 -12.28 18.06
N THR A 219 -4.05 -12.31 19.06
CA THR A 219 -2.81 -13.09 19.03
C THR A 219 -3.06 -14.58 18.87
N VAL A 220 -3.98 -15.16 19.65
CA VAL A 220 -4.34 -16.58 19.52
C VAL A 220 -4.83 -16.90 18.11
N THR A 221 -5.68 -16.04 17.54
CA THR A 221 -6.21 -16.22 16.19
C THR A 221 -5.10 -16.14 15.14
N PHE A 222 -4.21 -15.14 15.27
CA PHE A 222 -3.03 -15.00 14.42
C PHE A 222 -2.10 -16.21 14.51
N GLN A 223 -1.82 -16.70 15.72
CA GLN A 223 -0.99 -17.89 15.95
C GLN A 223 -1.58 -19.12 15.26
N LYS A 224 -2.88 -19.37 15.44
CA LYS A 224 -3.59 -20.49 14.76
C LYS A 224 -3.49 -20.39 13.25
N ALA A 225 -3.75 -19.21 12.68
CA ALA A 225 -3.69 -18.98 11.24
C ALA A 225 -2.29 -19.19 10.64
N ASN A 226 -1.24 -19.10 11.46
CA ASN A 226 0.16 -19.23 11.05
C ASN A 226 0.82 -20.51 11.59
N ASN A 227 0.03 -21.50 12.02
CA ASN A 227 0.53 -22.79 12.54
C ASN A 227 1.55 -22.65 13.69
N LEU A 228 1.34 -21.66 14.56
CA LEU A 228 2.10 -21.47 15.80
C LEU A 228 1.35 -22.07 17.00
N GLU A 229 2.05 -22.26 18.12
CA GLU A 229 1.39 -22.53 19.40
C GLU A 229 0.47 -21.37 19.77
N ALA A 230 -0.81 -21.67 19.98
CA ALA A 230 -1.89 -20.67 20.11
C ALA A 230 -2.17 -20.31 21.58
N ASP A 231 -1.11 -19.94 22.30
CA ASP A 231 -1.10 -19.65 23.74
C ASP A 231 -1.41 -18.19 24.09
N GLY A 232 -1.52 -17.31 23.07
CA GLY A 232 -1.72 -15.87 23.27
C GLY A 232 -0.49 -15.13 23.79
N ILE A 233 0.68 -15.79 23.82
CA ILE A 233 1.96 -15.25 24.29
C ILE A 233 2.84 -14.95 23.07
N VAL A 234 3.34 -13.72 23.01
CA VAL A 234 4.12 -13.23 21.88
C VAL A 234 5.60 -13.37 22.19
N GLY A 235 6.12 -14.57 21.92
CA GLY A 235 7.55 -14.89 21.97
C GLY A 235 8.29 -14.62 20.66
N PRO A 236 9.60 -14.96 20.59
CA PRO A 236 10.43 -14.72 19.41
C PRO A 236 9.85 -15.30 18.10
N LYS A 237 9.28 -16.51 18.13
CA LYS A 237 8.64 -17.14 16.97
C LYS A 237 7.43 -16.34 16.48
N THR A 238 6.54 -15.93 17.39
CA THR A 238 5.38 -15.09 17.05
C THR A 238 5.82 -13.76 16.47
N ARG A 239 6.84 -13.11 17.05
CA ARG A 239 7.38 -11.84 16.53
C ARG A 239 7.97 -11.98 15.13
N GLU A 240 8.63 -13.09 14.84
CA GLU A 240 9.17 -13.36 13.51
C GLU A 240 8.09 -13.38 12.44
N ILE A 241 6.96 -14.04 12.70
CA ILE A 241 5.85 -14.07 11.76
C ILE A 241 5.14 -12.70 11.70
N LEU A 242 5.04 -11.97 12.82
CA LEU A 242 4.45 -10.63 12.81
C LEU A 242 5.24 -9.63 11.95
N ARG A 243 6.55 -9.83 11.77
CA ARG A 243 7.40 -8.99 10.91
C ARG A 243 7.18 -9.21 9.40
N LYS A 244 6.75 -10.41 9.00
CA LYS A 244 6.55 -10.79 7.59
C LYS A 244 5.21 -10.30 7.11
#